data_AF-A0A932U2Y6-F1
#
_entry.id   AF-A0A932U2Y6-F1
#
_cell.length_a   1.000
_cell.length_b   1.000
_cell.length_c   1.000
_cell.angle_alpha   90.00
_cell.angle_beta   90.00
_cell.angle_gamma   90.00
#
_symmetry.space_group_name_H-M   'P 1'
#
loop_
_entity.id
_entity.type
_entity.pdbx_description
1 polymer ?
#
loop_
_entity_poly.entity_id
_entity_poly.type
_entity_poly.pdbx_seq_one_letter_code
_entity_poly.pdbx_strand_id
1 'polypeptide(L)'
;MAESLPRRLAPVGVADFADGQLAHFAGLNLSRAWMLQGIAAALADDAPRRSTLLGLADDHATAGLPDAVHPDYMVSHWAPTFALYLLSNRGLSTAERHT
;
A
#
# COMPACT_ATOMS: atom_id res chain seq x y z
N MET A 1 -8.58 6.58 -25.14
CA MET A 1 -8.74 7.31 -23.86
C MET A 1 -7.80 6.67 -22.84
N ALA A 2 -6.70 7.35 -22.47
CA ALA A 2 -5.83 6.85 -21.41
C ALA A 2 -6.46 7.17 -20.05
N GLU A 3 -6.73 6.14 -19.27
CA GLU A 3 -7.34 6.24 -17.94
C GLU A 3 -6.38 6.87 -16.91
N SER A 4 -6.88 7.67 -15.96
CA SER A 4 -6.03 8.35 -14.98
C SER A 4 -5.37 7.35 -14.02
N LEU A 5 -4.16 7.68 -13.52
CA LEU A 5 -3.40 6.84 -12.58
C LEU A 5 -4.24 6.38 -11.36
N PRO A 6 -5.02 7.25 -10.69
CA PRO A 6 -5.83 6.84 -9.53
C PRO A 6 -6.82 5.72 -9.85
N ARG A 7 -7.40 5.74 -11.04
CA ARG A 7 -8.39 4.75 -11.46
C ARG A 7 -7.78 3.38 -11.76
N ARG A 8 -6.50 3.33 -12.15
CA ARG A 8 -5.77 2.07 -12.40
C ARG A 8 -5.18 1.45 -11.13
N LEU A 9 -5.07 2.22 -10.06
CA LEU A 9 -4.43 1.83 -8.79
C LEU A 9 -5.39 2.01 -7.61
N ALA A 10 -6.70 1.91 -7.84
CA ALA A 10 -7.66 1.99 -6.75
C ALA A 10 -7.50 0.79 -5.78
N PRO A 11 -7.81 0.95 -4.48
CA PRO A 11 -7.90 -0.15 -3.54
C PRO A 11 -8.85 -1.25 -4.01
N VAL A 12 -8.53 -2.48 -3.61
CA VAL A 12 -9.35 -3.66 -3.90
C VAL A 12 -9.99 -4.18 -2.62
N GLY A 13 -11.27 -4.55 -2.68
CA GLY A 13 -11.95 -5.20 -1.55
C GLY A 13 -11.69 -6.69 -1.53
N VAL A 14 -11.74 -7.30 -0.33
CA VAL A 14 -11.75 -8.75 -0.17
C VAL A 14 -13.21 -9.22 -0.10
N ALA A 15 -13.63 -10.06 -1.05
CA ALA A 15 -14.99 -10.57 -1.07
C ALA A 15 -15.18 -11.82 -0.20
N ASP A 16 -14.12 -12.61 -0.02
CA ASP A 16 -14.08 -13.80 0.83
C ASP A 16 -12.67 -13.95 1.42
N PHE A 17 -12.58 -13.92 2.75
CA PHE A 17 -11.30 -14.03 3.47
C PHE A 17 -10.86 -15.49 3.67
N ALA A 18 -11.73 -16.48 3.49
CA ALA A 18 -11.39 -17.89 3.55
C ALA A 18 -10.89 -18.42 2.20
N ASP A 19 -11.18 -17.72 1.10
CA ASP A 19 -10.69 -18.05 -0.23
C ASP A 19 -9.20 -17.70 -0.37
N GLY A 20 -8.40 -18.71 -0.71
CA GLY A 20 -6.95 -18.56 -0.79
C GLY A 20 -6.45 -17.66 -1.91
N GLN A 21 -7.25 -17.30 -2.90
CA GLN A 21 -6.89 -16.33 -3.93
C GLN A 21 -7.33 -14.93 -3.52
N LEU A 22 -8.59 -14.76 -3.09
CA LEU A 22 -9.16 -13.47 -2.76
C LEU A 22 -8.58 -12.86 -1.48
N ALA A 23 -8.21 -13.68 -0.50
CA ALA A 23 -7.56 -13.23 0.73
C ALA A 23 -6.25 -12.45 0.47
N HIS A 24 -5.58 -12.68 -0.67
CA HIS A 24 -4.38 -11.92 -1.05
C HIS A 24 -4.63 -10.43 -1.27
N PHE A 25 -5.87 -10.02 -1.52
CA PHE A 25 -6.20 -8.60 -1.68
C PHE A 25 -6.02 -7.79 -0.38
N ALA A 26 -6.13 -8.40 0.80
CA ALA A 26 -5.86 -7.75 2.08
C ALA A 26 -4.40 -7.23 2.14
N GLY A 27 -3.43 -8.11 1.92
CA GLY A 27 -2.03 -7.69 1.91
C GLY A 27 -1.58 -7.01 0.61
N LEU A 28 -2.31 -7.14 -0.50
CA LEU A 28 -2.05 -6.34 -1.71
C LEU A 28 -2.23 -4.84 -1.44
N ASN A 29 -3.29 -4.46 -0.72
CA ASN A 29 -3.50 -3.07 -0.33
C ASN A 29 -2.36 -2.57 0.57
N LEU A 30 -1.99 -3.32 1.62
CA LEU A 30 -0.89 -2.97 2.52
C LEU A 30 0.46 -2.84 1.79
N SER A 31 0.77 -3.80 0.92
CA SER A 31 1.98 -3.81 0.10
C SER A 31 2.03 -2.59 -0.83
N ARG A 32 0.91 -2.27 -1.49
CA ARG A 32 0.83 -1.08 -2.36
C ARG A 32 0.95 0.22 -1.58
N ALA A 33 0.32 0.35 -0.42
CA ALA A 33 0.47 1.53 0.43
C ALA A 33 1.95 1.81 0.72
N TRP A 34 2.67 0.79 1.21
CA TRP A 34 4.09 0.90 1.52
C TRP A 34 4.96 1.20 0.29
N MET A 35 4.76 0.46 -0.81
CA MET A 35 5.54 0.67 -2.04
C MET A 35 5.30 2.03 -2.68
N LEU A 36 4.06 2.54 -2.65
CA LEU A 36 3.73 3.86 -3.18
C LEU A 36 4.35 4.97 -2.33
N GLN A 37 4.39 4.83 -1.00
CA GLN A 37 5.17 5.71 -0.13
C GLN A 37 6.66 5.68 -0.48
N GLY A 38 7.22 4.50 -0.76
CA GLY A 38 8.62 4.35 -1.20
C GLY A 38 8.92 5.05 -2.52
N ILE A 39 8.07 4.86 -3.54
CA ILE A 39 8.23 5.56 -4.82
C ILE A 39 8.12 7.07 -4.59
N ALA A 40 7.11 7.52 -3.85
CA ALA A 40 6.93 8.94 -3.56
C ALA A 40 8.15 9.53 -2.83
N ALA A 41 8.70 8.82 -1.84
CA ALA A 41 9.88 9.24 -1.08
C ALA A 41 11.13 9.42 -1.94
N ALA A 42 11.28 8.67 -3.03
CA ALA A 42 12.39 8.79 -3.96
C ALA A 42 12.23 9.96 -4.97
N LEU A 43 11.08 10.62 -5.04
CA LEU A 43 10.85 11.77 -5.89
C LEU A 43 11.22 13.08 -5.16
N ALA A 44 11.66 14.08 -5.94
CA ALA A 44 11.82 15.44 -5.46
C ALA A 44 10.52 15.96 -4.83
N ASP A 45 10.66 16.86 -3.84
CA ASP A 45 9.52 17.35 -3.06
C ASP A 45 8.49 18.10 -3.91
N ASP A 46 8.92 18.72 -5.01
CA ASP A 46 8.08 19.46 -5.97
C ASP A 46 7.59 18.62 -7.16
N ALA A 47 7.92 17.32 -7.21
CA ALA A 47 7.54 16.46 -8.32
C ALA A 47 6.00 16.36 -8.44
N PRO A 48 5.40 16.71 -9.60
CA PRO A 48 3.93 16.77 -9.74
C PRO A 48 3.18 15.48 -9.43
N ARG A 49 3.85 14.32 -9.51
CA ARG A 49 3.26 13.00 -9.25
C ARG A 49 3.32 12.59 -7.78
N ARG A 50 4.13 13.26 -6.95
CA ARG A 50 4.35 12.89 -5.55
C ARG A 50 3.06 12.92 -4.74
N SER A 51 2.28 13.98 -4.85
CA SER A 51 0.99 14.12 -4.16
C SER A 51 -0.01 13.02 -4.54
N THR A 52 -0.13 12.71 -5.84
CA THR A 52 -0.99 11.63 -6.33
C THR A 52 -0.58 10.27 -5.77
N LEU A 53 0.72 9.97 -5.72
CA LEU A 53 1.22 8.71 -5.18
C LEU A 53 0.97 8.59 -3.67
N LEU A 54 1.16 9.68 -2.92
CA LEU A 54 0.89 9.71 -1.48
C LEU A 54 -0.61 9.55 -1.19
N GLY A 55 -1.48 10.20 -1.98
CA GLY A 55 -2.93 10.00 -1.86
C GLY A 55 -3.34 8.55 -2.12
N LEU A 56 -2.81 7.92 -3.17
CA LEU A 56 -3.08 6.50 -3.45
C LEU A 56 -2.51 5.57 -2.37
N ALA A 57 -1.38 5.92 -1.78
CA ALA A 57 -0.84 5.17 -0.66
C ALA A 57 -1.76 5.22 0.56
N ASP A 58 -2.33 6.39 0.85
CA ASP A 58 -3.29 6.59 1.95
C ASP A 58 -4.60 5.84 1.72
N ASP A 59 -5.13 5.87 0.49
CA ASP A 59 -6.32 5.11 0.11
C ASP A 59 -6.11 3.60 0.33
N HIS A 60 -4.95 3.08 -0.08
CA HIS A 60 -4.61 1.67 0.13
C HIS A 60 -4.36 1.33 1.60
N ALA A 61 -3.72 2.22 2.38
CA ALA A 61 -3.51 2.02 3.80
C ALA A 61 -4.86 1.96 4.55
N THR A 62 -5.77 2.87 4.23
CA THR A 62 -7.12 2.93 4.78
C THR A 62 -7.91 1.65 4.49
N ALA A 63 -7.78 1.10 3.28
CA ALA A 63 -8.44 -0.15 2.92
C ALA A 63 -7.79 -1.38 3.56
N GLY A 64 -6.46 -1.42 3.69
CA GLY A 64 -5.72 -2.63 4.09
C GLY A 64 -5.47 -2.79 5.59
N LEU A 65 -5.33 -1.69 6.35
CA LEU A 65 -4.99 -1.76 7.78
C LEU A 65 -6.05 -2.47 8.64
N PRO A 66 -7.37 -2.33 8.40
CA PRO A 66 -8.38 -3.09 9.15
C PRO A 66 -8.22 -4.60 9.02
N ASP A 67 -7.75 -5.08 7.86
CA ASP A 67 -7.59 -6.51 7.56
C ASP A 67 -6.24 -7.07 8.02
N ALA A 68 -5.31 -6.23 8.46
CA ALA A 68 -3.95 -6.63 8.80
C ALA A 68 -3.89 -7.68 9.92
N VAL A 69 -4.88 -7.70 10.83
CA VAL A 69 -4.98 -8.65 11.95
C VAL A 69 -6.25 -9.50 11.87
N HIS A 70 -6.73 -9.77 10.64
CA HIS A 70 -7.90 -10.61 10.42
C HIS A 70 -7.72 -12.01 11.05
N PRO A 71 -8.76 -12.64 11.64
CA PRO A 71 -8.62 -13.92 12.33
C PRO A 71 -8.34 -15.11 11.41
N ASP A 72 -8.82 -15.08 10.16
CA ASP A 72 -8.62 -16.17 9.22
C ASP A 72 -7.15 -16.39 8.89
N TYR A 73 -6.73 -17.67 8.95
CA TYR A 73 -5.36 -18.06 8.64
C TYR A 73 -4.92 -17.58 7.26
N MET A 74 -5.82 -17.56 6.26
CA MET A 74 -5.52 -17.13 4.90
C MET A 74 -5.06 -15.67 4.78
N VAL A 75 -5.22 -14.87 5.85
CA VAL A 75 -4.70 -13.50 5.95
C VAL A 75 -3.65 -13.40 7.06
N SER A 76 -3.97 -13.91 8.25
CA SER A 76 -3.27 -13.60 9.50
C SER A 76 -1.79 -13.99 9.53
N HIS A 77 -1.39 -15.02 8.79
CA HIS A 77 -0.01 -15.53 8.86
C HIS A 77 0.99 -14.69 8.05
N TRP A 78 0.53 -13.78 7.19
CA TRP A 78 1.42 -13.04 6.28
C TRP A 78 1.07 -11.56 6.14
N ALA A 79 -0.22 -11.18 6.12
CA ALA A 79 -0.64 -9.79 5.94
C ALA A 79 -0.06 -8.81 7.00
N PRO A 80 0.08 -9.18 8.30
CA PRO A 80 0.71 -8.31 9.29
C PRO A 80 2.14 -7.89 8.93
N THR A 81 2.87 -8.70 8.15
CA THR A 81 4.25 -8.35 7.75
C THR A 81 4.25 -7.08 6.90
N PHE A 82 3.34 -6.95 5.94
CA PHE A 82 3.22 -5.74 5.12
C PHE A 82 2.76 -4.53 5.94
N ALA A 83 1.85 -4.73 6.89
CA ALA A 83 1.45 -3.68 7.83
C ALA A 83 2.63 -3.19 8.67
N LEU A 84 3.51 -4.08 9.12
CA LEU A 84 4.70 -3.70 9.87
C LEU A 84 5.65 -2.83 9.01
N TYR A 85 5.88 -3.20 7.75
CA TYR A 85 6.70 -2.39 6.83
C TYR A 85 6.12 -1.00 6.63
N LEU A 86 4.81 -0.92 6.41
CA LEU A 86 4.06 0.34 6.26
C LEU A 86 4.18 1.21 7.52
N LEU A 87 3.82 0.68 8.70
CA LEU A 87 3.74 1.45 9.93
C LEU A 87 5.10 1.84 10.51
N SER A 88 6.16 1.07 10.22
CA SER A 88 7.52 1.37 10.67
C SER A 88 8.34 2.17 9.65
N ASN A 89 7.76 2.49 8.48
CA ASN A 89 8.47 3.08 7.35
C ASN A 89 9.73 2.27 6.97
N ARG A 90 9.71 0.95 7.15
CA ARG A 90 10.90 0.11 6.93
C ARG A 90 11.27 0.13 5.46
N GLY A 91 12.54 0.38 5.17
CA GLY A 91 13.05 0.41 3.79
C GLY A 91 12.71 1.67 3.01
N LEU A 92 12.04 2.65 3.63
CA LEU A 92 11.92 3.99 3.05
C LEU A 92 13.24 4.74 3.33
N SER A 93 13.95 5.15 2.27
CA SER A 93 15.20 5.88 2.42
C SER A 93 14.94 7.32 2.86
N THR A 94 15.49 7.72 4.01
CA THR A 94 15.58 9.13 4.45
C THR A 94 16.74 9.88 3.81
N ALA A 95 17.40 9.29 2.80
CA ALA A 95 18.72 9.73 2.34
C ALA A 95 18.72 11.21 1.92
N GLU A 96 19.66 11.93 2.54
CA GLU A 96 19.89 13.37 2.44
C GLU A 96 19.94 13.79 0.96
N ARG A 97 18.99 14.65 0.59
CA ARG A 97 18.85 15.17 -0.77
C ARG A 97 20.09 16.00 -1.10
N HIS A 98 21.01 15.44 -1.89
CA HIS A 98 22.02 16.27 -2.54
C HIS A 98 21.32 17.15 -3.57
N THR A 99 21.27 18.45 -3.23
CA THR A 99 20.99 19.59 -4.10
C THR A 99 21.84 19.59 -5.35
#